data_AF-A0A6I3JF93-F1
#
_entry.id   AF-A0A6I3JF93-F1
#
_cell.length_a   1.000
_cell.length_b   1.000
_cell.length_c   1.000
_cell.angle_alpha   90.00
_cell.angle_beta   90.00
_cell.angle_gamma   90.00
#
_symmetry.space_group_name_H-M   'P 1'
#
loop_
_entity.id
_entity.type
_entity.pdbx_description
1 polymer ?
#
loop_
_entity_poly.entity_id
_entity_poly.type
_entity_poly.pdbx_seq_one_letter_code
_entity_poly.pdbx_strand_id
1 'polypeptide(L)'
;MRRRTTAVLSALLGGALLLGPQAAGAEGPATAPAGAAGAAAPASTASAPVVKKSTNPVTPGDFTGHGFDQCLAPEQWKMNRWLKHSPFLAVGIYISGDSRACRSQPNLTPAWVTKQLKKGWRLLPITLGPQASCHPRFPRYADDVKINPKPGNNGRYFQARQQGFAEAEKAVAAVTALGLARGSTLFYDLEGYDSSNTHCRESALAFVGAWTEKLHALGWVSGVYSSAGSGIKDLDDARVNRPGTYTLPDTIWIARWDGVANTSTSYIREDGWRPGGRVKQYRGDHVENWGGVKINIDSNFLDVGRGSVAAPESRCGGVRVSYPVYAALRPATGNQKPSDARQVKALQCLLKEQDRYAGALTGTLNARTLDSIRAFQAARGFPVRDRFTKANWMSLHAVGSSPVLKRGSAGSEVRRVQRAINAADPKAKVVVTGVFDARTDTAVRAWQKKIGLPVSGVVNPESWAALRSGVR
;
A
#
# COMPACT_ATOMS: atom_id res chain seq x y z
N MET A 1 54.31 -19.60 -50.46
CA MET A 1 55.24 -18.44 -50.36
C MET A 1 55.27 -18.00 -48.90
N ARG A 2 56.31 -18.33 -48.12
CA ARG A 2 57.51 -17.49 -47.79
C ARG A 2 57.06 -16.10 -47.27
N ARG A 3 57.27 -15.67 -46.02
CA ARG A 3 58.44 -15.56 -45.10
C ARG A 3 57.89 -15.06 -43.73
N ARG A 4 58.53 -15.02 -42.55
CA ARG A 4 59.79 -15.45 -41.87
C ARG A 4 59.58 -15.03 -40.40
N THR A 5 59.61 -15.94 -39.43
CA THR A 5 60.59 -16.06 -38.32
C THR A 5 61.23 -14.77 -37.76
N THR A 6 61.15 -14.61 -36.43
CA THR A 6 62.33 -14.51 -35.54
C THR A 6 61.94 -14.82 -34.09
N ALA A 7 62.64 -15.81 -33.52
CA ALA A 7 62.84 -16.05 -32.09
C ALA A 7 64.37 -15.95 -31.85
N VAL A 8 64.80 -15.84 -30.59
CA VAL A 8 66.15 -16.03 -29.98
C VAL A 8 66.26 -15.03 -28.80
N LEU A 9 66.74 -15.30 -27.57
CA LEU A 9 67.20 -16.48 -26.83
C LEU A 9 67.25 -16.12 -25.33
N SER A 10 67.27 -17.12 -24.47
CA SER A 10 67.47 -17.08 -23.00
C SER A 10 68.95 -17.23 -22.59
N ALA A 11 69.30 -16.83 -21.34
CA ALA A 11 70.18 -17.50 -20.34
C ALA A 11 70.64 -16.45 -19.28
N LEU A 12 70.45 -16.55 -17.96
CA LEU A 12 70.78 -17.52 -16.88
C LEU A 12 72.10 -17.22 -16.13
N LEU A 13 72.13 -17.68 -14.86
CA LEU A 13 73.13 -17.64 -13.77
C LEU A 13 73.02 -16.42 -12.82
N GLY A 14 72.96 -16.53 -11.49
CA GLY A 14 73.17 -17.64 -10.55
C GLY A 14 74.02 -17.15 -9.37
N GLY A 15 73.63 -17.41 -8.12
CA GLY A 15 74.49 -17.16 -6.94
C GLY A 15 73.71 -16.99 -5.63
N ALA A 16 74.07 -17.77 -4.61
CA ALA A 16 73.31 -18.03 -3.40
C ALA A 16 74.22 -18.04 -2.15
N LEU A 17 73.63 -17.79 -0.96
CA LEU A 17 74.11 -18.07 0.43
C LEU A 17 75.32 -17.22 0.94
N LEU A 18 75.53 -16.86 2.21
CA LEU A 18 74.94 -17.10 3.54
C LEU A 18 75.69 -16.27 4.63
N LEU A 19 75.14 -16.23 5.86
CA LEU A 19 75.76 -16.11 7.22
C LEU A 19 76.05 -14.72 7.86
N GLY A 20 75.43 -14.49 9.03
CA GLY A 20 75.84 -13.52 10.09
C GLY A 20 77.07 -14.01 10.90
N PRO A 21 77.41 -13.54 12.14
CA PRO A 21 76.50 -13.44 13.31
C PRO A 21 76.82 -12.36 14.41
N GLN A 22 75.91 -12.26 15.43
CA GLN A 22 76.10 -12.10 16.91
C GLN A 22 77.00 -10.97 17.54
N ALA A 23 76.85 -10.49 18.79
CA ALA A 23 75.87 -10.52 19.90
C ALA A 23 76.40 -9.68 21.10
N ALA A 24 75.51 -9.37 22.07
CA ALA A 24 75.68 -9.15 23.53
C ALA A 24 76.46 -7.90 24.04
N GLY A 25 76.13 -7.26 25.18
CA GLY A 25 75.14 -7.45 26.25
C GLY A 25 75.49 -6.56 27.47
N ALA A 26 74.55 -6.30 28.40
CA ALA A 26 74.76 -6.15 29.87
C ALA A 26 73.46 -5.78 30.65
N GLU A 27 73.14 -6.58 31.67
CA GLU A 27 72.17 -6.40 32.79
C GLU A 27 72.75 -5.47 33.88
N GLY A 28 72.08 -4.82 34.85
CA GLY A 28 70.74 -4.77 35.49
C GLY A 28 70.79 -3.62 36.56
N PRO A 29 70.10 -3.60 37.73
CA PRO A 29 68.75 -4.02 38.12
C PRO A 29 67.91 -2.90 38.83
N ALA A 30 66.68 -3.24 39.24
CA ALA A 30 65.81 -2.59 40.26
C ALA A 30 65.10 -1.27 39.85
N THR A 31 63.83 -0.96 40.13
CA THR A 31 62.86 -1.33 41.19
C THR A 31 61.42 -1.12 40.68
N ALA A 32 60.49 -2.00 41.03
CA ALA A 32 59.05 -1.73 40.92
C ALA A 32 58.55 -0.89 42.12
N PRO A 33 57.42 -0.18 41.95
CA PRO A 33 56.34 -0.44 42.90
C PRO A 33 55.00 -0.74 42.22
N ALA A 34 54.23 -1.53 42.94
CA ALA A 34 52.92 -2.04 42.61
C ALA A 34 51.88 -0.93 42.41
N GLY A 35 51.12 -1.03 41.31
CA GLY A 35 49.88 -0.31 41.08
C GLY A 35 48.79 -1.33 40.74
N ALA A 36 47.75 -1.35 41.57
CA ALA A 36 46.66 -2.32 41.63
C ALA A 36 46.12 -2.85 40.29
N ALA A 37 45.99 -4.17 40.22
CA ALA A 37 45.24 -4.88 39.20
C ALA A 37 43.75 -4.53 39.31
N GLY A 38 43.27 -3.69 38.39
CA GLY A 38 41.84 -3.59 38.08
C GLY A 38 41.46 -4.80 37.21
N ALA A 39 40.71 -5.74 37.79
CA ALA A 39 40.13 -6.85 37.06
C ALA A 39 39.27 -6.32 35.90
N ALA A 40 39.70 -6.59 34.66
CA ALA A 40 38.87 -6.35 33.49
C ALA A 40 37.64 -7.25 33.57
N ALA A 41 36.50 -6.65 33.89
CA ALA A 41 35.21 -7.31 33.79
C ALA A 41 35.03 -7.81 32.33
N PRO A 42 34.54 -9.04 32.11
CA PRO A 42 34.26 -9.50 30.77
C PRO A 42 33.22 -8.56 30.17
N ALA A 43 33.54 -7.99 29.00
CA ALA A 43 32.60 -7.19 28.23
C ALA A 43 31.34 -8.02 28.01
N SER A 44 30.24 -7.62 28.64
CA SER A 44 28.95 -8.21 28.37
C SER A 44 28.68 -8.01 26.88
N THR A 45 28.61 -9.10 26.12
CA THR A 45 27.98 -9.09 24.80
C THR A 45 26.54 -8.70 25.02
N ALA A 46 26.26 -7.39 25.00
CA ALA A 46 24.90 -6.88 24.93
C ALA A 46 24.31 -7.48 23.65
N SER A 47 23.43 -8.46 23.83
CA SER A 47 22.63 -8.99 22.74
C SER A 47 21.98 -7.80 22.04
N ALA A 48 22.22 -7.69 20.72
CA ALA A 48 21.57 -6.69 19.90
C ALA A 48 20.06 -6.74 20.22
N PRO A 49 19.39 -5.59 20.44
CA PRO A 49 18.00 -5.58 20.82
C PRO A 49 17.23 -6.37 19.77
N VAL A 50 16.57 -7.46 20.20
CA VAL A 50 15.69 -8.25 19.35
C VAL A 50 14.68 -7.27 18.78
N VAL A 51 14.82 -6.94 17.49
CA VAL A 51 13.93 -6.01 16.81
C VAL A 51 12.54 -6.59 16.92
N LYS A 52 11.72 -6.00 17.79
CA LYS A 52 10.32 -6.42 17.97
C LYS A 52 9.65 -6.33 16.60
N LYS A 53 9.15 -7.47 16.11
CA LYS A 53 8.35 -7.53 14.88
C LYS A 53 7.24 -6.48 15.00
N SER A 54 7.16 -5.59 14.02
CA SER A 54 6.14 -4.54 14.04
C SER A 54 4.73 -5.16 14.08
N THR A 55 3.87 -4.60 14.94
CA THR A 55 2.45 -4.96 15.03
C THR A 55 1.61 -4.22 13.99
N ASN A 56 2.20 -3.29 13.24
CA ASN A 56 1.51 -2.59 12.17
C ASN A 56 1.23 -3.56 11.00
N PRO A 57 0.15 -3.35 10.22
CA PRO A 57 -0.09 -4.14 9.02
C PRO A 57 0.94 -3.83 7.93
N VAL A 58 1.16 -4.80 7.04
CA VAL A 58 1.88 -4.62 5.77
C VAL A 58 1.21 -3.54 4.94
N THR A 59 2.00 -2.70 4.26
CA THR A 59 1.51 -1.57 3.47
C THR A 59 2.28 -1.39 2.14
N PRO A 60 1.62 -0.97 1.04
CA PRO A 60 0.17 -0.84 0.89
C PRO A 60 -0.56 -2.19 0.95
N GLY A 61 0.17 -3.30 0.78
CA GLY A 61 -0.38 -4.65 0.79
C GLY A 61 -1.41 -4.83 -0.33
N ASP A 62 -2.42 -5.67 -0.07
CA ASP A 62 -3.56 -5.87 -0.96
C ASP A 62 -4.45 -4.61 -1.01
N PHE A 63 -4.46 -3.91 -2.15
CA PHE A 63 -5.24 -2.67 -2.31
C PHE A 63 -5.53 -2.28 -3.77
N THR A 64 -6.78 -1.89 -4.05
CA THR A 64 -7.16 -1.23 -5.30
C THR A 64 -7.94 0.05 -4.99
N GLY A 65 -7.41 1.22 -5.34
CA GLY A 65 -8.08 2.49 -5.01
C GLY A 65 -7.23 3.73 -5.20
N HIS A 66 -7.76 4.87 -4.74
CA HIS A 66 -7.10 6.16 -4.89
C HIS A 66 -6.03 6.38 -3.81
N GLY A 67 -4.87 6.82 -4.25
CA GLY A 67 -3.82 7.35 -3.39
C GLY A 67 -3.43 8.76 -3.79
N PHE A 68 -2.65 9.42 -2.94
CA PHE A 68 -1.96 10.64 -3.31
C PHE A 68 -0.56 10.61 -2.75
N ASP A 69 0.31 11.50 -3.18
CA ASP A 69 1.57 11.75 -2.51
C ASP A 69 1.82 13.25 -2.43
N GLN A 70 2.66 13.65 -1.49
CA GLN A 70 3.16 15.01 -1.36
C GLN A 70 4.48 14.94 -0.62
N CYS A 71 5.23 16.04 -0.65
CA CYS A 71 6.55 16.05 -0.04
C CYS A 71 6.50 15.80 1.49
N LEU A 72 5.82 16.66 2.25
CA LEU A 72 5.78 16.54 3.71
C LEU A 72 4.63 15.63 4.16
N ALA A 73 4.91 14.72 5.10
CA ALA A 73 3.84 14.00 5.78
C ALA A 73 2.83 15.01 6.37
N PRO A 74 1.54 14.92 6.03
CA PRO A 74 0.57 15.91 6.50
C PRO A 74 0.29 15.80 8.00
N GLU A 75 -0.02 16.94 8.61
CA GLU A 75 -0.45 17.02 10.00
C GLU A 75 -1.66 16.13 10.28
N GLN A 76 -1.76 15.65 11.53
CA GLN A 76 -2.77 14.66 11.89
C GLN A 76 -4.22 15.13 11.67
N TRP A 77 -4.52 16.39 11.92
CA TRP A 77 -5.87 16.92 11.75
C TRP A 77 -6.25 17.00 10.26
N LYS A 78 -5.30 17.33 9.37
CA LYS A 78 -5.48 17.28 7.91
C LYS A 78 -5.78 15.86 7.47
N MET A 79 -5.01 14.88 7.93
CA MET A 79 -5.25 13.45 7.66
C MET A 79 -6.62 12.98 8.14
N ASN A 80 -7.07 13.40 9.34
CA ASN A 80 -8.39 13.06 9.86
C ASN A 80 -9.52 13.66 9.01
N ARG A 81 -9.35 14.91 8.55
CA ARG A 81 -10.34 15.60 7.71
C ARG A 81 -10.40 14.96 6.32
N TRP A 82 -9.26 14.77 5.69
CA TRP A 82 -9.15 14.14 4.37
C TRP A 82 -9.69 12.71 4.38
N LEU A 83 -9.39 11.91 5.41
CA LEU A 83 -9.95 10.57 5.54
C LEU A 83 -11.48 10.59 5.48
N LYS A 84 -12.16 11.59 6.05
CA LYS A 84 -13.62 11.69 6.07
C LYS A 84 -14.24 12.22 4.77
N HIS A 85 -13.49 12.96 3.96
CA HIS A 85 -14.07 13.76 2.87
C HIS A 85 -13.49 13.47 1.49
N SER A 86 -12.24 13.04 1.37
CA SER A 86 -11.58 12.81 0.08
C SER A 86 -11.82 11.39 -0.46
N PRO A 87 -11.59 11.12 -1.76
CA PRO A 87 -11.65 9.75 -2.30
C PRO A 87 -10.44 8.90 -1.92
N PHE A 88 -9.38 9.49 -1.36
CA PHE A 88 -8.10 8.84 -1.11
C PHE A 88 -8.12 7.96 0.15
N LEU A 89 -7.47 6.79 0.04
CA LEU A 89 -7.19 5.87 1.14
C LEU A 89 -5.73 5.37 1.14
N ALA A 90 -4.90 5.87 0.23
CA ALA A 90 -3.46 5.65 0.22
C ALA A 90 -2.69 6.98 0.19
N VAL A 91 -1.49 7.01 0.76
CA VAL A 91 -0.61 8.19 0.81
C VAL A 91 0.86 7.81 0.65
N GLY A 92 1.55 8.46 -0.29
CA GLY A 92 3.00 8.41 -0.43
C GLY A 92 3.70 9.24 0.64
N ILE A 93 4.78 8.71 1.19
CA ILE A 93 5.58 9.36 2.23
C ILE A 93 7.07 9.25 1.89
N TYR A 94 7.76 10.38 1.78
CA TYR A 94 9.20 10.41 1.56
C TYR A 94 9.93 10.10 2.88
N ILE A 95 10.59 8.94 2.93
CA ILE A 95 11.19 8.38 4.15
C ILE A 95 12.72 8.52 4.19
N SER A 96 13.37 8.55 3.03
CA SER A 96 14.83 8.43 2.92
C SER A 96 15.34 8.90 1.54
N GLY A 97 16.66 8.87 1.34
CA GLY A 97 17.35 9.34 0.12
C GLY A 97 17.69 10.84 0.15
N ASP A 98 18.94 11.17 -0.15
CA ASP A 98 19.51 12.51 0.09
C ASP A 98 19.05 13.57 -0.92
N SER A 99 18.54 13.12 -2.08
CA SER A 99 18.09 13.99 -3.17
C SER A 99 16.64 14.49 -2.99
N ARG A 100 15.95 14.08 -1.92
CA ARG A 100 14.57 14.50 -1.63
C ARG A 100 14.49 15.98 -1.28
N ALA A 101 13.48 16.69 -1.80
CA ALA A 101 13.28 18.11 -1.49
C ALA A 101 12.89 18.33 0.00
N CYS A 102 12.02 17.49 0.52
CA CYS A 102 11.59 17.48 1.92
C CYS A 102 12.55 16.64 2.78
N ARG A 103 13.76 17.16 2.98
CA ARG A 103 14.78 16.51 3.84
C ARG A 103 14.32 16.41 5.30
N SER A 104 13.60 17.43 5.77
CA SER A 104 12.93 17.44 7.07
C SER A 104 11.49 16.95 6.96
N GLN A 105 11.12 15.97 7.78
CA GLN A 105 9.78 15.37 7.83
C GLN A 105 9.18 15.53 9.24
N PRO A 106 8.77 16.75 9.65
CA PRO A 106 8.43 17.05 11.05
C PRO A 106 7.25 16.23 11.60
N ASN A 107 6.36 15.75 10.72
CA ASN A 107 5.19 14.96 11.12
C ASN A 107 5.40 13.44 10.99
N LEU A 108 6.43 13.00 10.25
CA LEU A 108 6.64 11.58 9.97
C LEU A 108 7.34 10.90 11.14
N THR A 109 6.53 10.36 12.05
CA THR A 109 7.00 9.69 13.26
C THR A 109 6.44 8.27 13.34
N PRO A 110 7.00 7.37 14.16
CA PRO A 110 6.44 6.05 14.38
C PRO A 110 4.97 6.11 14.86
N ALA A 111 4.66 7.09 15.72
CA ALA A 111 3.30 7.33 16.20
C ALA A 111 2.34 7.76 15.07
N TRP A 112 2.81 8.59 14.13
CA TRP A 112 2.02 8.99 12.96
C TRP A 112 1.75 7.80 12.04
N VAL A 113 2.76 6.96 11.78
CA VAL A 113 2.63 5.74 10.96
C VAL A 113 1.61 4.79 11.55
N THR A 114 1.76 4.41 12.82
CA THR A 114 0.81 3.53 13.51
C THR A 114 -0.60 4.11 13.51
N LYS A 115 -0.74 5.44 13.71
CA LYS A 115 -2.05 6.09 13.71
C LYS A 115 -2.73 6.07 12.34
N GLN A 116 -1.98 6.26 11.26
CA GLN A 116 -2.53 6.20 9.89
C GLN A 116 -2.94 4.78 9.52
N LEU A 117 -2.07 3.80 9.77
CA LEU A 117 -2.36 2.40 9.48
C LEU A 117 -3.57 1.88 10.29
N LYS A 118 -3.69 2.26 11.57
CA LYS A 118 -4.88 1.95 12.40
C LYS A 118 -6.17 2.60 11.87
N LYS A 119 -6.06 3.74 11.19
CA LYS A 119 -7.19 4.43 10.54
C LYS A 119 -7.52 3.88 9.16
N GLY A 120 -6.77 2.88 8.67
CA GLY A 120 -7.00 2.22 7.40
C GLY A 120 -6.30 2.89 6.21
N TRP A 121 -5.47 3.92 6.42
CA TRP A 121 -4.62 4.45 5.35
C TRP A 121 -3.63 3.40 4.90
N ARG A 122 -3.37 3.34 3.59
CA ARG A 122 -2.22 2.66 3.00
C ARG A 122 -1.08 3.65 2.83
N LEU A 123 0.11 3.31 3.29
CA LEU A 123 1.31 4.10 3.11
C LEU A 123 2.15 3.54 1.95
N LEU A 124 2.70 4.41 1.12
CA LEU A 124 3.73 4.10 0.12
C LEU A 124 5.03 4.80 0.54
N PRO A 125 5.98 4.10 1.19
CA PRO A 125 7.30 4.63 1.51
C PRO A 125 8.11 4.90 0.24
N ILE A 126 8.63 6.12 0.11
CA ILE A 126 9.38 6.59 -1.06
C ILE A 126 10.81 6.97 -0.64
N THR A 127 11.78 6.49 -1.40
CA THR A 127 13.20 6.83 -1.29
C THR A 127 13.64 7.57 -2.53
N LEU A 128 14.12 8.81 -2.38
CA LEU A 128 14.62 9.62 -3.48
C LEU A 128 16.12 9.84 -3.29
N GLY A 129 16.91 8.91 -3.79
CA GLY A 129 18.37 8.87 -3.67
C GLY A 129 19.08 9.28 -4.96
N PRO A 130 20.24 8.68 -5.29
CA PRO A 130 20.95 8.96 -6.53
C PRO A 130 20.09 8.84 -7.79
N GLN A 131 20.19 9.83 -8.68
CA GLN A 131 19.41 9.85 -9.92
C GLN A 131 20.26 9.44 -11.13
N ALA A 132 19.59 9.04 -12.22
CA ALA A 132 20.26 8.63 -13.45
C ALA A 132 21.27 9.69 -13.92
N SER A 133 22.42 9.26 -14.43
CA SER A 133 23.54 10.15 -14.76
C SER A 133 23.20 11.22 -15.81
N CYS A 134 22.26 10.90 -16.70
CA CYS A 134 21.73 11.74 -17.77
C CYS A 134 20.41 12.44 -17.41
N HIS A 135 20.04 12.48 -16.13
CA HIS A 135 18.84 13.21 -15.71
C HIS A 135 19.00 14.72 -16.02
N PRO A 136 18.10 15.33 -16.82
CA PRO A 136 18.33 16.66 -17.39
C PRO A 136 18.31 17.79 -16.36
N ARG A 137 17.67 17.57 -15.20
CA ARG A 137 17.58 18.55 -14.09
C ARG A 137 18.47 18.19 -12.89
N PHE A 138 19.53 17.41 -13.10
CA PHE A 138 20.36 16.88 -12.02
C PHE A 138 21.86 17.23 -12.18
N PRO A 139 22.57 17.59 -11.09
CA PRO A 139 22.10 17.65 -9.69
C PRO A 139 21.07 18.76 -9.44
N ARG A 140 20.07 18.49 -8.59
CA ARG A 140 19.08 19.48 -8.13
C ARG A 140 19.63 20.28 -6.94
N TYR A 141 20.43 19.63 -6.10
CA TYR A 141 21.17 20.20 -4.98
C TYR A 141 22.66 19.91 -5.11
N ALA A 142 23.54 20.76 -4.56
CA ALA A 142 24.98 20.63 -4.77
C ALA A 142 25.58 19.30 -4.24
N ASP A 143 24.91 18.64 -3.29
CA ASP A 143 25.28 17.37 -2.66
C ASP A 143 24.58 16.14 -3.28
N ASP A 144 23.85 16.33 -4.36
CA ASP A 144 23.14 15.26 -5.04
C ASP A 144 24.08 14.29 -5.75
N VAL A 145 23.94 13.01 -5.44
CA VAL A 145 24.76 11.94 -6.01
C VAL A 145 24.12 11.43 -7.31
N LYS A 146 24.91 11.24 -8.36
CA LYS A 146 24.47 10.56 -9.59
C LYS A 146 24.75 9.06 -9.53
N ILE A 147 23.86 8.27 -10.14
CA ILE A 147 24.12 6.86 -10.44
C ILE A 147 25.35 6.81 -11.35
N ASN A 148 26.32 5.97 -11.00
CA ASN A 148 27.57 5.89 -11.72
C ASN A 148 27.39 5.19 -13.08
N PRO A 149 27.64 5.88 -14.21
CA PRO A 149 27.39 5.31 -15.53
C PRO A 149 28.52 4.42 -16.05
N LYS A 150 29.60 4.21 -15.27
CA LYS A 150 30.76 3.46 -15.74
C LYS A 150 30.47 1.95 -15.72
N PRO A 151 30.54 1.25 -16.86
CA PRO A 151 30.23 -0.18 -16.95
C PRO A 151 31.20 -1.09 -16.17
N GLY A 152 32.43 -0.62 -15.93
CA GLY A 152 33.53 -1.46 -15.45
C GLY A 152 33.95 -2.51 -16.50
N ASN A 153 34.96 -3.33 -16.17
CA ASN A 153 35.60 -4.24 -17.13
C ASN A 153 34.68 -5.36 -17.66
N ASN A 154 33.61 -5.69 -16.94
CA ASN A 154 32.67 -6.76 -17.30
C ASN A 154 31.30 -6.26 -17.77
N GLY A 155 31.13 -4.95 -17.96
CA GLY A 155 29.86 -4.39 -18.42
C GLY A 155 28.73 -4.40 -17.39
N ARG A 156 28.99 -4.74 -16.11
CA ARG A 156 27.94 -4.99 -15.11
C ARG A 156 27.61 -3.80 -14.19
N TYR A 157 28.20 -2.63 -14.44
CA TYR A 157 27.91 -1.41 -13.70
C TYR A 157 28.03 -1.58 -12.17
N PHE A 158 29.13 -2.19 -11.71
CA PHE A 158 29.32 -2.58 -10.32
C PHE A 158 29.09 -1.43 -9.32
N GLN A 159 29.56 -0.22 -9.64
CA GLN A 159 29.36 0.94 -8.79
C GLN A 159 27.89 1.35 -8.68
N ALA A 160 27.13 1.31 -9.78
CA ALA A 160 25.68 1.56 -9.75
C ALA A 160 24.94 0.52 -8.90
N ARG A 161 25.33 -0.76 -8.99
CA ARG A 161 24.75 -1.83 -8.15
C ARG A 161 25.04 -1.60 -6.66
N GLN A 162 26.27 -1.20 -6.30
CA GLN A 162 26.62 -0.88 -4.92
C GLN A 162 25.80 0.30 -4.38
N GLN A 163 25.57 1.34 -5.20
CA GLN A 163 24.68 2.44 -4.83
C GLN A 163 23.24 1.93 -4.58
N GLY A 164 22.72 1.03 -5.42
CA GLY A 164 21.38 0.45 -5.24
C GLY A 164 21.25 -0.38 -3.96
N PHE A 165 22.26 -1.19 -3.63
CA PHE A 165 22.32 -1.91 -2.36
C PHE A 165 22.34 -0.99 -1.14
N ALA A 166 23.17 0.06 -1.18
CA ALA A 166 23.28 1.01 -0.09
C ALA A 166 21.95 1.76 0.16
N GLU A 167 21.26 2.20 -0.90
CA GLU A 167 19.97 2.86 -0.75
C GLU A 167 18.90 1.92 -0.18
N ALA A 168 18.89 0.64 -0.59
CA ALA A 168 17.96 -0.35 -0.02
C ALA A 168 18.19 -0.55 1.48
N GLU A 169 19.44 -0.61 1.93
CA GLU A 169 19.77 -0.72 3.37
C GLU A 169 19.33 0.53 4.14
N LYS A 170 19.60 1.72 3.61
CA LYS A 170 19.14 2.99 4.21
C LYS A 170 17.62 3.05 4.31
N ALA A 171 16.92 2.68 3.25
CA ALA A 171 15.46 2.68 3.22
C ALA A 171 14.88 1.69 4.24
N VAL A 172 15.45 0.47 4.33
CA VAL A 172 15.04 -0.54 5.33
C VAL A 172 15.28 -0.05 6.76
N ALA A 173 16.42 0.59 7.03
CA ALA A 173 16.69 1.20 8.33
C ALA A 173 15.64 2.27 8.68
N ALA A 174 15.31 3.15 7.74
CA ALA A 174 14.32 4.21 7.92
C ALA A 174 12.91 3.66 8.21
N VAL A 175 12.42 2.70 7.42
CA VAL A 175 11.09 2.10 7.65
C VAL A 175 11.02 1.27 8.93
N THR A 176 12.14 0.64 9.33
CA THR A 176 12.23 -0.09 10.59
C THR A 176 12.14 0.86 11.77
N ALA A 177 12.84 1.98 11.73
CA ALA A 177 12.75 3.04 12.75
C ALA A 177 11.32 3.64 12.83
N LEU A 178 10.64 3.77 11.69
CA LEU A 178 9.24 4.21 11.61
C LEU A 178 8.21 3.14 12.02
N GLY A 179 8.66 1.90 12.26
CA GLY A 179 7.82 0.80 12.69
C GLY A 179 6.93 0.20 11.60
N LEU A 180 7.29 0.29 10.32
CA LEU A 180 6.57 -0.43 9.27
C LEU A 180 6.88 -1.93 9.35
N ALA A 181 5.92 -2.75 8.92
CA ALA A 181 6.09 -4.20 8.93
C ALA A 181 6.88 -4.69 7.72
N ARG A 182 7.78 -5.65 7.97
CA ARG A 182 8.45 -6.44 6.93
C ARG A 182 7.42 -7.05 5.98
N GLY A 183 7.74 -7.10 4.68
CA GLY A 183 6.81 -7.44 3.61
C GLY A 183 6.02 -6.25 3.04
N SER A 184 6.19 -5.04 3.60
CA SER A 184 5.71 -3.80 2.96
C SER A 184 6.51 -3.47 1.70
N THR A 185 5.91 -2.72 0.80
CA THR A 185 6.55 -2.27 -0.45
C THR A 185 7.30 -0.97 -0.23
N LEU A 186 8.56 -0.92 -0.64
CA LEU A 186 9.39 0.28 -0.61
C LEU A 186 9.63 0.73 -2.05
N PHE A 187 9.30 1.99 -2.35
CA PHE A 187 9.45 2.55 -3.68
C PHE A 187 10.75 3.36 -3.78
N TYR A 188 11.56 3.02 -4.78
CA TYR A 188 12.63 3.90 -5.21
C TYR A 188 12.08 4.90 -6.23
N ASP A 189 12.30 6.20 -6.00
CA ASP A 189 11.94 7.29 -6.90
C ASP A 189 13.12 7.57 -7.84
N LEU A 190 13.01 7.03 -9.06
CA LEU A 190 13.93 7.29 -10.16
C LEU A 190 13.25 8.19 -11.18
N GLU A 191 13.60 9.47 -11.16
CA GLU A 191 13.02 10.46 -12.05
C GLU A 191 13.37 10.17 -13.53
N GLY A 192 12.54 10.70 -14.44
CA GLY A 192 12.68 10.43 -15.87
C GLY A 192 14.02 10.89 -16.45
N TYR A 193 14.63 10.05 -17.27
CA TYR A 193 15.97 10.27 -17.84
C TYR A 193 16.00 10.03 -19.34
N ASP A 194 17.11 10.41 -20.00
CA ASP A 194 17.32 10.13 -21.42
C ASP A 194 17.63 8.63 -21.65
N SER A 195 16.60 7.86 -21.99
CA SER A 195 16.71 6.42 -22.27
C SER A 195 17.51 6.09 -23.53
N SER A 196 17.82 7.06 -24.40
CA SER A 196 18.67 6.83 -25.56
C SER A 196 20.16 6.71 -25.18
N ASN A 197 20.55 7.32 -24.05
CA ASN A 197 21.90 7.21 -23.52
C ASN A 197 22.13 5.82 -22.91
N THR A 198 22.90 4.98 -23.60
CA THR A 198 23.14 3.58 -23.22
C THR A 198 23.72 3.45 -21.81
N HIS A 199 24.80 4.15 -21.49
CA HIS A 199 25.42 4.01 -20.16
C HIS A 199 24.54 4.53 -19.03
N CYS A 200 23.77 5.59 -19.28
CA CYS A 200 22.77 6.07 -18.33
C CYS A 200 21.66 5.04 -18.10
N ARG A 201 21.04 4.53 -19.18
CA ARG A 201 19.97 3.53 -19.11
C ARG A 201 20.42 2.24 -18.43
N GLU A 202 21.54 1.67 -18.86
CA GLU A 202 21.99 0.37 -18.32
C GLU A 202 22.47 0.50 -16.86
N SER A 203 23.11 1.62 -16.48
CA SER A 203 23.46 1.85 -15.07
C SER A 203 22.22 2.08 -14.19
N ALA A 204 21.19 2.77 -14.70
CA ALA A 204 19.92 2.95 -14.01
C ALA A 204 19.20 1.61 -13.79
N LEU A 205 19.13 0.75 -14.82
CA LEU A 205 18.58 -0.61 -14.71
C LEU A 205 19.38 -1.48 -13.73
N ALA A 206 20.71 -1.43 -13.78
CA ALA A 206 21.56 -2.15 -12.84
C ALA A 206 21.36 -1.68 -11.39
N PHE A 207 21.22 -0.37 -11.19
CA PHE A 207 20.94 0.23 -9.89
C PHE A 207 19.59 -0.26 -9.31
N VAL A 208 18.48 -0.15 -10.06
CA VAL A 208 17.16 -0.55 -9.55
C VAL A 208 17.03 -2.07 -9.41
N GLY A 209 17.78 -2.83 -10.21
CA GLY A 209 17.89 -4.27 -10.03
C GLY A 209 18.60 -4.65 -8.73
N ALA A 210 19.70 -3.99 -8.40
CA ALA A 210 20.39 -4.19 -7.13
C ALA A 210 19.53 -3.74 -5.93
N TRP A 211 18.84 -2.60 -6.03
CA TRP A 211 17.83 -2.19 -5.04
C TRP A 211 16.82 -3.31 -4.76
N THR A 212 16.28 -3.90 -5.82
CA THR A 212 15.31 -5.00 -5.71
C THR A 212 15.90 -6.24 -5.05
N GLU A 213 17.06 -6.71 -5.52
CA GLU A 213 17.77 -7.87 -4.94
C GLU A 213 17.98 -7.71 -3.44
N LYS A 214 18.40 -6.51 -3.02
CA LYS A 214 18.68 -6.25 -1.61
C LYS A 214 17.40 -6.16 -0.77
N LEU A 215 16.35 -5.54 -1.27
CA LEU A 215 15.05 -5.54 -0.58
C LEU A 215 14.52 -6.95 -0.39
N HIS A 216 14.59 -7.81 -1.42
CA HIS A 216 14.20 -9.22 -1.32
C HIS A 216 15.01 -9.97 -0.28
N ALA A 217 16.34 -9.82 -0.27
CA ALA A 217 17.21 -10.42 0.74
C ALA A 217 16.87 -9.94 2.16
N LEU A 218 16.42 -8.69 2.31
CA LEU A 218 15.94 -8.11 3.55
C LEU A 218 14.45 -8.37 3.82
N GLY A 219 13.76 -9.13 2.96
CA GLY A 219 12.35 -9.54 3.03
C GLY A 219 11.34 -8.40 2.94
N TRP A 220 11.65 -7.40 2.12
CA TRP A 220 10.74 -6.33 1.72
C TRP A 220 10.36 -6.48 0.26
N VAL A 221 9.24 -5.88 -0.13
CA VAL A 221 8.76 -5.89 -1.52
C VAL A 221 9.33 -4.67 -2.25
N SER A 222 9.83 -4.86 -3.46
CA SER A 222 10.46 -3.81 -4.26
C SER A 222 9.45 -3.08 -5.13
N GLY A 223 9.43 -1.76 -5.01
CA GLY A 223 8.72 -0.84 -5.89
C GLY A 223 9.67 0.12 -6.60
N VAL A 224 9.35 0.52 -7.83
CA VAL A 224 10.07 1.59 -8.55
C VAL A 224 9.08 2.58 -9.15
N TYR A 225 9.22 3.86 -8.77
CA TYR A 225 8.59 4.98 -9.45
C TYR A 225 9.50 5.49 -10.57
N SER A 226 8.92 5.76 -11.74
CA SER A 226 9.61 6.46 -12.84
C SER A 226 8.62 7.00 -13.88
N SER A 227 9.10 7.87 -14.77
CA SER A 227 8.39 8.28 -15.97
C SER A 227 8.00 7.10 -16.86
N ALA A 228 6.75 7.12 -17.34
CA ALA A 228 6.20 6.13 -18.27
C ALA A 228 7.03 6.01 -19.56
N GLY A 229 7.61 7.13 -20.03
CA GLY A 229 8.36 7.19 -21.28
C GLY A 229 9.84 6.85 -21.18
N SER A 230 10.37 6.63 -19.99
CA SER A 230 11.78 6.27 -19.76
C SER A 230 11.89 5.06 -18.84
N GLY A 231 12.21 5.20 -17.56
CA GLY A 231 12.53 4.06 -16.69
C GLY A 231 11.45 2.98 -16.59
N ILE A 232 10.16 3.32 -16.63
CA ILE A 232 9.09 2.31 -16.68
C ILE A 232 9.09 1.55 -18.00
N LYS A 233 9.28 2.26 -19.11
CA LYS A 233 9.41 1.65 -20.43
C LYS A 233 10.68 0.79 -20.51
N ASP A 234 11.81 1.26 -19.99
CA ASP A 234 13.07 0.53 -19.99
C ASP A 234 12.99 -0.75 -19.16
N LEU A 235 12.27 -0.73 -18.03
CA LEU A 235 11.98 -1.93 -17.23
C LEU A 235 11.12 -2.93 -18.01
N ASP A 236 10.07 -2.48 -18.71
CA ASP A 236 9.22 -3.36 -19.53
C ASP A 236 9.96 -3.92 -20.76
N ASP A 237 10.79 -3.10 -21.40
CA ASP A 237 11.66 -3.53 -22.49
C ASP A 237 12.70 -4.54 -22.01
N ALA A 238 13.30 -4.33 -20.83
CA ALA A 238 14.19 -5.31 -20.21
C ALA A 238 13.44 -6.63 -19.90
N ARG A 239 12.23 -6.55 -19.33
CA ARG A 239 11.39 -7.71 -19.02
C ARG A 239 11.15 -8.60 -20.23
N VAL A 240 10.83 -8.01 -21.38
CA VAL A 240 10.41 -8.78 -22.56
C VAL A 240 11.57 -9.06 -23.51
N ASN A 241 12.43 -8.08 -23.75
CA ASN A 241 13.46 -8.20 -24.78
C ASN A 241 14.77 -8.76 -24.21
N ARG A 242 14.99 -8.72 -22.88
CA ARG A 242 16.23 -9.12 -22.20
C ARG A 242 15.97 -9.86 -20.88
N PRO A 243 15.12 -10.91 -20.85
CA PRO A 243 14.71 -11.56 -19.62
C PRO A 243 15.91 -12.09 -18.83
N GLY A 244 15.90 -11.92 -17.51
CA GLY A 244 16.95 -12.39 -16.60
C GLY A 244 18.22 -11.53 -16.56
N THR A 245 18.32 -10.46 -17.37
CA THR A 245 19.49 -9.56 -17.33
C THR A 245 19.50 -8.69 -16.07
N TYR A 246 18.32 -8.26 -15.63
CA TYR A 246 18.11 -7.45 -14.44
C TYR A 246 17.07 -8.11 -13.54
N THR A 247 17.29 -8.04 -12.23
CA THR A 247 16.23 -8.34 -11.26
C THR A 247 15.19 -7.22 -11.35
N LEU A 248 13.95 -7.55 -11.70
CA LEU A 248 12.88 -6.58 -11.89
C LEU A 248 12.13 -6.33 -10.58
N PRO A 249 11.64 -5.10 -10.32
CA PRO A 249 10.86 -4.80 -9.12
C PRO A 249 9.54 -5.58 -9.12
N ASP A 250 8.95 -5.81 -7.94
CA ASP A 250 7.65 -6.48 -7.82
C ASP A 250 6.49 -5.55 -8.21
N THR A 251 6.69 -4.24 -8.07
CA THR A 251 5.67 -3.22 -8.37
C THR A 251 6.28 -2.04 -9.10
N ILE A 252 5.58 -1.54 -10.13
CA ILE A 252 5.94 -0.31 -10.82
C ILE A 252 4.97 0.81 -10.47
N TRP A 253 5.48 2.03 -10.28
CA TRP A 253 4.71 3.24 -10.10
C TRP A 253 4.94 4.18 -11.29
N ILE A 254 3.94 4.22 -12.15
CA ILE A 254 4.00 4.82 -13.47
C ILE A 254 3.67 6.31 -13.38
N ALA A 255 4.63 7.19 -13.64
CA ALA A 255 4.33 8.61 -13.83
C ALA A 255 3.79 8.84 -15.24
N ARG A 256 2.45 8.96 -15.34
CA ARG A 256 1.72 9.19 -16.59
C ARG A 256 0.52 10.10 -16.32
N TRP A 257 0.71 11.40 -16.54
CA TRP A 257 -0.29 12.41 -16.24
C TRP A 257 -1.36 12.54 -17.34
N ASP A 258 -2.14 11.48 -17.54
CA ASP A 258 -3.23 11.43 -18.53
C ASP A 258 -4.61 11.79 -17.95
N GLY A 259 -4.68 12.09 -16.64
CA GLY A 259 -5.94 12.39 -15.95
C GLY A 259 -6.83 11.17 -15.69
N VAL A 260 -6.43 9.96 -16.08
CA VAL A 260 -7.26 8.76 -16.00
C VAL A 260 -6.85 7.91 -14.80
N ALA A 261 -7.75 7.80 -13.81
CA ALA A 261 -7.54 7.02 -12.59
C ALA A 261 -7.66 5.50 -12.81
N ASN A 262 -6.65 4.92 -13.47
CA ASN A 262 -6.40 3.50 -13.65
C ASN A 262 -4.88 3.22 -13.62
N THR A 263 -4.44 1.99 -13.91
CA THR A 263 -3.01 1.62 -13.99
C THR A 263 -2.54 1.23 -15.39
N SER A 264 -3.31 1.57 -16.43
CA SER A 264 -2.99 1.27 -17.83
C SER A 264 -2.25 2.45 -18.45
N THR A 265 -1.37 2.16 -19.42
CA THR A 265 -0.67 3.16 -20.22
C THR A 265 -0.21 2.54 -21.54
N SER A 266 -0.09 3.33 -22.60
CA SER A 266 0.36 2.86 -23.93
C SER A 266 1.87 2.72 -24.06
N TYR A 267 2.65 3.10 -23.03
CA TYR A 267 4.13 3.06 -23.08
C TYR A 267 4.73 1.70 -22.78
N ILE A 268 3.96 0.82 -22.13
CA ILE A 268 4.37 -0.54 -21.78
C ILE A 268 3.32 -1.52 -22.25
N ARG A 269 3.72 -2.78 -22.37
CA ARG A 269 2.78 -3.86 -22.69
C ARG A 269 1.81 -4.06 -21.53
N GLU A 270 0.54 -4.31 -21.85
CA GLU A 270 -0.53 -4.29 -20.83
C GLU A 270 -0.47 -5.49 -19.86
N ASP A 271 0.19 -6.58 -20.25
CA ASP A 271 0.42 -7.78 -19.44
C ASP A 271 1.43 -7.56 -18.30
N GLY A 272 2.37 -6.62 -18.45
CA GLY A 272 3.48 -6.44 -17.51
C GLY A 272 3.01 -6.07 -16.10
N TRP A 273 3.53 -6.73 -15.05
CA TRP A 273 3.16 -6.45 -13.65
C TRP A 273 1.64 -6.52 -13.37
N ARG A 274 0.91 -7.36 -14.10
CA ARG A 274 -0.51 -7.61 -13.85
C ARG A 274 -0.82 -9.07 -13.57
N PRO A 275 -1.85 -9.34 -12.75
CA PRO A 275 -2.56 -8.38 -11.90
C PRO A 275 -1.70 -7.93 -10.70
N GLY A 276 -2.00 -6.77 -10.10
CA GLY A 276 -1.51 -6.48 -8.75
C GLY A 276 -0.08 -5.97 -8.60
N GLY A 277 0.56 -5.47 -9.64
CA GLY A 277 1.93 -4.92 -9.59
C GLY A 277 2.04 -3.49 -10.09
N ARG A 278 0.94 -2.71 -10.11
CA ARG A 278 0.96 -1.36 -10.68
C ARG A 278 0.38 -0.29 -9.77
N VAL A 279 1.05 0.85 -9.74
CA VAL A 279 0.54 2.16 -9.31
C VAL A 279 0.69 3.11 -10.49
N LYS A 280 -0.19 4.09 -10.64
CA LYS A 280 -0.05 5.16 -11.65
C LYS A 280 -0.31 6.52 -11.02
N GLN A 281 0.65 7.41 -11.12
CA GLN A 281 0.47 8.83 -10.87
C GLN A 281 -0.20 9.42 -12.12
N TYR A 282 -1.50 9.66 -12.04
CA TYR A 282 -2.31 10.06 -13.21
C TYR A 282 -2.47 11.58 -13.33
N ARG A 283 -2.04 12.35 -12.32
CA ARG A 283 -2.04 13.81 -12.32
C ARG A 283 -0.98 14.31 -11.35
N GLY A 284 0.00 15.08 -11.86
CA GLY A 284 1.00 15.76 -11.05
C GLY A 284 0.48 17.02 -10.37
N ASP A 285 1.38 17.77 -9.75
CA ASP A 285 1.19 18.97 -8.91
C ASP A 285 -0.16 19.69 -9.07
N HIS A 286 -1.01 19.58 -8.05
CA HIS A 286 -2.26 20.32 -7.96
C HIS A 286 -2.78 20.42 -6.53
N VAL A 287 -3.56 21.46 -6.26
CA VAL A 287 -4.26 21.64 -4.99
C VAL A 287 -5.63 20.96 -5.03
N GLU A 288 -5.84 20.04 -4.10
CA GLU A 288 -7.15 19.46 -3.80
C GLU A 288 -7.71 20.08 -2.51
N ASN A 289 -9.04 20.22 -2.42
CA ASN A 289 -9.71 20.77 -1.24
C ASN A 289 -10.79 19.82 -0.73
N TRP A 290 -10.53 19.16 0.40
CA TRP A 290 -11.45 18.18 0.98
C TRP A 290 -11.84 18.55 2.40
N GLY A 291 -13.15 18.76 2.60
CA GLY A 291 -13.68 19.24 3.88
C GLY A 291 -13.16 20.62 4.28
N GLY A 292 -12.81 21.48 3.32
CA GLY A 292 -12.24 22.81 3.58
C GLY A 292 -10.74 22.81 3.87
N VAL A 293 -10.05 21.69 3.68
CA VAL A 293 -8.60 21.57 3.86
C VAL A 293 -7.92 21.40 2.52
N LYS A 294 -7.07 22.36 2.17
CA LYS A 294 -6.23 22.34 0.98
C LYS A 294 -4.94 21.57 1.25
N ILE A 295 -4.58 20.68 0.33
CA ILE A 295 -3.25 20.06 0.27
C ILE A 295 -2.84 20.03 -1.19
N ASN A 296 -1.58 20.39 -1.45
CA ASN A 296 -0.96 20.23 -2.75
C ASN A 296 -0.44 18.79 -2.88
N ILE A 297 -0.89 18.08 -3.92
CA ILE A 297 -0.65 16.65 -4.07
C ILE A 297 -0.33 16.28 -5.51
N ASP A 298 0.22 15.09 -5.67
CA ASP A 298 0.09 14.27 -6.87
C ASP A 298 -0.97 13.19 -6.64
N SER A 299 -1.80 12.91 -7.65
CA SER A 299 -2.90 11.94 -7.55
C SER A 299 -2.52 10.60 -8.17
N ASN A 300 -2.79 9.52 -7.44
CA ASN A 300 -2.40 8.16 -7.77
C ASN A 300 -3.59 7.20 -7.80
N PHE A 301 -3.47 6.17 -8.62
CA PHE A 301 -4.35 5.01 -8.59
C PHE A 301 -3.53 3.74 -8.41
N LEU A 302 -3.92 2.91 -7.44
CA LEU A 302 -3.22 1.69 -7.07
C LEU A 302 -4.02 0.47 -7.52
N ASP A 303 -3.31 -0.53 -8.03
CA ASP A 303 -3.78 -1.91 -8.19
C ASP A 303 -2.63 -2.85 -7.82
N VAL A 304 -2.55 -3.18 -6.52
CA VAL A 304 -1.41 -3.86 -5.90
C VAL A 304 -1.83 -5.09 -5.10
N GLY A 305 -0.97 -6.11 -5.07
CA GLY A 305 -1.23 -7.39 -4.45
C GLY A 305 -2.41 -8.11 -5.09
N ARG A 306 -3.32 -8.65 -4.29
CA ARG A 306 -4.58 -9.26 -4.78
C ARG A 306 -5.69 -8.24 -5.04
N GLY A 307 -5.37 -6.95 -4.97
CA GLY A 307 -6.35 -5.87 -4.89
C GLY A 307 -7.10 -5.88 -3.55
N SER A 308 -8.05 -4.96 -3.37
CA SER A 308 -8.84 -4.92 -2.12
C SER A 308 -9.70 -6.19 -1.98
N VAL A 309 -9.46 -6.99 -0.94
CA VAL A 309 -10.17 -8.24 -0.68
C VAL A 309 -10.95 -8.20 0.64
N ALA A 310 -12.14 -8.80 0.65
CA ALA A 310 -12.94 -8.99 1.85
C ALA A 310 -12.97 -10.46 2.24
N ALA A 311 -12.85 -10.75 3.53
CA ALA A 311 -13.02 -12.10 4.05
C ALA A 311 -14.41 -12.67 3.65
N PRO A 312 -14.51 -14.00 3.45
CA PRO A 312 -15.80 -14.67 3.27
C PRO A 312 -16.75 -14.35 4.44
N GLU A 313 -18.03 -14.17 4.14
CA GLU A 313 -19.08 -13.94 5.13
C GLU A 313 -20.02 -15.16 5.16
N SER A 314 -20.23 -15.73 6.35
CA SER A 314 -21.31 -16.68 6.62
C SER A 314 -22.17 -16.14 7.76
N ARG A 315 -23.48 -16.29 7.65
CA ARG A 315 -24.48 -15.73 8.57
C ARG A 315 -25.46 -16.83 8.95
N CYS A 316 -25.75 -16.99 10.23
CA CYS A 316 -26.65 -18.01 10.77
C CYS A 316 -26.55 -19.41 10.12
N GLY A 317 -25.35 -19.97 9.97
CA GLY A 317 -25.17 -21.29 9.37
C GLY A 317 -25.39 -21.34 7.85
N GLY A 318 -25.08 -20.26 7.12
CA GLY A 318 -25.16 -20.22 5.65
C GLY A 318 -26.43 -19.58 5.09
N VAL A 319 -27.23 -18.91 5.93
CA VAL A 319 -28.40 -18.16 5.47
C VAL A 319 -27.95 -17.02 4.55
N ARG A 320 -28.49 -17.02 3.33
CA ARG A 320 -28.29 -15.93 2.39
C ARG A 320 -28.94 -14.65 2.95
N VAL A 321 -28.12 -13.64 3.20
CA VAL A 321 -28.59 -12.31 3.62
C VAL A 321 -28.37 -11.22 2.57
N SER A 322 -27.71 -11.56 1.46
CA SER A 322 -27.36 -10.61 0.40
C SER A 322 -28.25 -10.80 -0.83
N TYR A 323 -29.04 -9.77 -1.14
CA TYR A 323 -29.98 -9.74 -2.26
C TYR A 323 -29.76 -8.51 -3.14
N PRO A 324 -30.00 -8.62 -4.46
CA PRO A 324 -29.97 -7.46 -5.36
C PRO A 324 -31.16 -6.52 -5.14
N VAL A 325 -32.26 -7.05 -4.58
CA VAL A 325 -33.48 -6.29 -4.25
C VAL A 325 -34.04 -6.80 -2.92
N TYR A 326 -34.29 -5.89 -1.99
CA TYR A 326 -35.00 -6.18 -0.74
C TYR A 326 -36.46 -5.74 -0.86
N ALA A 327 -37.37 -6.71 -0.83
CA ALA A 327 -38.80 -6.46 -0.90
C ALA A 327 -39.34 -6.05 0.47
N ALA A 328 -40.43 -5.26 0.47
CA ALA A 328 -41.17 -5.04 1.71
C ALA A 328 -41.82 -6.36 2.13
N LEU A 329 -41.65 -6.74 3.39
CA LEU A 329 -42.23 -7.95 3.95
C LEU A 329 -43.54 -7.62 4.67
N ARG A 330 -44.55 -8.47 4.53
CA ARG A 330 -45.87 -8.36 5.16
C ARG A 330 -46.51 -9.75 5.35
N PRO A 331 -47.35 -9.95 6.38
CA PRO A 331 -48.22 -11.10 6.49
C PRO A 331 -49.06 -11.30 5.22
N ALA A 332 -49.41 -12.54 4.92
CA ALA A 332 -50.42 -12.82 3.90
C ALA A 332 -51.81 -12.45 4.46
N THR A 333 -52.60 -11.71 3.70
CA THR A 333 -53.99 -11.41 4.03
C THR A 333 -54.87 -11.75 2.83
N GLY A 334 -55.82 -12.67 2.99
CA GLY A 334 -56.69 -13.14 1.91
C GLY A 334 -55.89 -13.69 0.72
N ASN A 335 -56.19 -13.21 -0.49
CA ASN A 335 -55.58 -13.68 -1.75
C ASN A 335 -54.17 -13.11 -2.03
N GLN A 336 -53.55 -12.39 -1.08
CA GLN A 336 -52.24 -11.80 -1.30
C GLN A 336 -51.12 -12.84 -1.23
N LYS A 337 -50.22 -12.81 -2.22
CA LYS A 337 -49.02 -13.65 -2.22
C LYS A 337 -48.18 -13.39 -0.95
N PRO A 338 -47.76 -14.45 -0.22
CA PRO A 338 -46.90 -14.31 0.95
C PRO A 338 -45.54 -13.70 0.57
N SER A 339 -44.89 -13.08 1.56
CA SER A 339 -43.51 -12.58 1.43
C SER A 339 -42.54 -13.71 1.08
N ASP A 340 -41.47 -13.43 0.32
CA ASP A 340 -40.45 -14.43 -0.03
C ASP A 340 -39.82 -15.00 1.25
N ALA A 341 -40.03 -16.30 1.48
CA ALA A 341 -39.57 -17.00 2.68
C ALA A 341 -38.05 -16.88 2.88
N ARG A 342 -37.26 -16.74 1.81
CA ARG A 342 -35.81 -16.55 1.90
C ARG A 342 -35.46 -15.19 2.52
N GLN A 343 -36.17 -14.13 2.12
CA GLN A 343 -35.97 -12.80 2.73
C GLN A 343 -36.50 -12.75 4.16
N VAL A 344 -37.55 -13.50 4.50
CA VAL A 344 -38.00 -13.63 5.89
C VAL A 344 -36.95 -14.36 6.74
N LYS A 345 -36.31 -15.44 6.25
CA LYS A 345 -35.18 -16.09 6.94
C LYS A 345 -34.01 -15.13 7.12
N ALA A 346 -33.70 -14.32 6.10
CA ALA A 346 -32.66 -13.30 6.21
C ALA A 346 -32.99 -12.25 7.28
N LEU A 347 -34.24 -11.79 7.36
CA LEU A 347 -34.69 -10.87 8.41
C LEU A 347 -34.51 -11.49 9.80
N GLN A 348 -35.02 -12.71 9.99
CA GLN A 348 -34.92 -13.45 11.25
C GLN A 348 -33.46 -13.66 11.66
N CYS A 349 -32.59 -14.02 10.69
CA CYS A 349 -31.16 -14.18 10.93
C CYS A 349 -30.51 -12.87 11.40
N LEU A 350 -30.73 -11.77 10.68
CA LEU A 350 -30.13 -10.49 11.01
C LEU A 350 -30.66 -9.89 12.32
N LEU A 351 -31.94 -10.12 12.66
CA LEU A 351 -32.48 -9.74 13.97
C LEU A 351 -31.90 -10.63 15.08
N LYS A 352 -31.68 -11.91 14.83
CA LYS A 352 -31.08 -12.84 15.79
C LYS A 352 -29.64 -12.47 16.11
N GLU A 353 -28.84 -12.14 15.11
CA GLU A 353 -27.45 -11.64 15.28
C GLU A 353 -27.38 -10.27 15.99
N GLN A 354 -28.51 -9.59 16.16
CA GLN A 354 -28.64 -8.34 16.92
C GLN A 354 -29.34 -8.55 18.27
N ASP A 355 -29.51 -9.79 18.72
CA ASP A 355 -30.21 -10.18 19.96
C ASP A 355 -31.66 -9.69 20.04
N ARG A 356 -32.31 -9.51 18.88
CA ARG A 356 -33.69 -9.04 18.75
C ARG A 356 -34.67 -10.15 18.36
N TYR A 357 -34.20 -11.37 18.12
CA TYR A 357 -35.03 -12.51 17.75
C TYR A 357 -34.49 -13.82 18.33
N ALA A 358 -35.23 -14.43 19.25
CA ALA A 358 -34.85 -15.69 19.91
C ALA A 358 -35.52 -16.94 19.29
N GLY A 359 -36.03 -16.87 18.06
CA GLY A 359 -36.72 -17.98 17.39
C GLY A 359 -35.87 -18.83 16.44
N ALA A 360 -36.50 -19.85 15.87
CA ALA A 360 -35.97 -20.59 14.72
C ALA A 360 -36.15 -19.79 13.42
N LEU A 361 -35.28 -19.99 12.44
CA LEU A 361 -35.35 -19.28 11.16
C LEU A 361 -36.37 -19.93 10.22
N THR A 362 -37.65 -19.77 10.54
CA THR A 362 -38.78 -20.44 9.87
C THR A 362 -39.01 -19.97 8.44
N GLY A 363 -38.62 -18.74 8.10
CA GLY A 363 -38.99 -18.12 6.82
C GLY A 363 -40.46 -17.69 6.74
N THR A 364 -41.15 -17.68 7.88
CA THR A 364 -42.54 -17.23 8.01
C THR A 364 -42.62 -16.03 8.95
N LEU A 365 -43.46 -15.05 8.62
CA LEU A 365 -43.74 -13.90 9.49
C LEU A 365 -44.70 -14.33 10.62
N ASN A 366 -44.24 -15.27 11.45
CA ASN A 366 -44.97 -15.74 12.63
C ASN A 366 -45.05 -14.63 13.71
N ALA A 367 -45.89 -14.85 14.73
CA ALA A 367 -46.11 -13.89 15.82
C ALA A 367 -44.79 -13.34 16.41
N ARG A 368 -43.84 -14.22 16.73
CA ARG A 368 -42.51 -13.82 17.26
C ARG A 368 -41.72 -12.93 16.31
N THR A 369 -41.80 -13.18 15.00
CA THR A 369 -41.14 -12.34 13.99
C THR A 369 -41.81 -10.98 13.90
N LEU A 370 -43.15 -10.92 13.97
CA LEU A 370 -43.91 -9.67 13.98
C LEU A 370 -43.65 -8.85 15.24
N ASP A 371 -43.57 -9.48 16.43
CA ASP A 371 -43.15 -8.84 17.67
C ASP A 371 -41.78 -8.18 17.52
N SER A 372 -40.83 -8.91 16.92
CA SER A 372 -39.46 -8.42 16.70
C SER A 372 -39.42 -7.28 15.68
N ILE A 373 -40.28 -7.30 14.65
CA ILE A 373 -40.44 -6.21 13.69
C ILE A 373 -40.95 -4.95 14.39
N ARG A 374 -42.02 -5.07 15.19
CA ARG A 374 -42.59 -3.94 15.93
C ARG A 374 -41.59 -3.35 16.92
N ALA A 375 -40.90 -4.20 17.67
CA ALA A 375 -39.85 -3.79 18.60
C ALA A 375 -38.68 -3.09 17.87
N PHE A 376 -38.25 -3.61 16.71
CA PHE A 376 -37.22 -2.97 15.89
C PHE A 376 -37.68 -1.59 15.38
N GLN A 377 -38.93 -1.48 14.91
CA GLN A 377 -39.48 -0.22 14.42
C GLN A 377 -39.55 0.83 15.52
N ALA A 378 -40.12 0.47 16.68
CA ALA A 378 -40.21 1.34 17.84
C ALA A 378 -38.82 1.83 18.28
N ALA A 379 -37.86 0.91 18.42
CA ALA A 379 -36.49 1.24 18.82
C ALA A 379 -35.73 2.12 17.81
N ARG A 380 -36.20 2.23 16.57
CA ARG A 380 -35.59 3.03 15.50
C ARG A 380 -36.42 4.25 15.12
N GLY A 381 -37.52 4.52 15.83
CA GLY A 381 -38.41 5.65 15.54
C GLY A 381 -39.21 5.51 14.24
N PHE A 382 -39.39 4.30 13.72
CA PHE A 382 -40.25 4.05 12.57
C PHE A 382 -41.71 3.86 13.02
N PRO A 383 -42.70 4.14 12.14
CA PRO A 383 -44.09 3.77 12.38
C PRO A 383 -44.20 2.26 12.64
N VAL A 384 -44.73 1.89 13.80
CA VAL A 384 -44.90 0.50 14.23
C VAL A 384 -46.06 -0.14 13.46
N ARG A 385 -45.76 -1.16 12.65
CA ARG A 385 -46.69 -1.84 11.76
C ARG A 385 -46.25 -3.29 11.55
N ASP A 386 -47.20 -4.16 11.20
CA ASP A 386 -46.93 -5.55 10.83
C ASP A 386 -46.39 -5.67 9.40
N ARG A 387 -45.34 -4.91 9.10
CA ARG A 387 -44.65 -4.92 7.82
C ARG A 387 -43.20 -4.47 7.98
N PHE A 388 -42.28 -5.09 7.25
CA PHE A 388 -40.89 -4.66 7.21
C PHE A 388 -40.60 -3.92 5.91
N THR A 389 -40.44 -2.60 5.98
CA THR A 389 -40.29 -1.74 4.81
C THR A 389 -38.85 -1.72 4.27
N LYS A 390 -38.65 -1.13 3.09
CA LYS A 390 -37.32 -0.86 2.55
C LYS A 390 -36.46 0.00 3.48
N ALA A 391 -37.05 1.00 4.14
CA ALA A 391 -36.36 1.82 5.13
C ALA A 391 -35.92 0.99 6.36
N ASN A 392 -36.75 0.02 6.78
CA ASN A 392 -36.36 -0.91 7.85
C ASN A 392 -35.19 -1.80 7.43
N TRP A 393 -35.18 -2.32 6.20
CA TRP A 393 -34.05 -3.08 5.65
C TRP A 393 -32.75 -2.27 5.65
N MET A 394 -32.80 -1.02 5.17
CA MET A 394 -31.64 -0.12 5.21
C MET A 394 -31.10 0.05 6.62
N SER A 395 -32.00 0.37 7.56
CA SER A 395 -31.65 0.56 8.97
C SER A 395 -31.04 -0.70 9.59
N LEU A 396 -31.62 -1.87 9.31
CA LEU A 396 -31.17 -3.17 9.82
C LEU A 396 -29.76 -3.52 9.30
N HIS A 397 -29.48 -3.26 8.02
CA HIS A 397 -28.15 -3.47 7.44
C HIS A 397 -27.12 -2.47 7.98
N ALA A 398 -27.55 -1.26 8.36
CA ALA A 398 -26.66 -0.21 8.85
C ALA A 398 -26.27 -0.35 10.34
N VAL A 399 -26.70 -1.41 11.05
CA VAL A 399 -26.39 -1.63 12.48
C VAL A 399 -24.95 -2.10 12.71
N GLY A 400 -24.24 -1.47 13.65
CA GLY A 400 -22.86 -1.81 14.04
C GLY A 400 -21.89 -0.63 13.91
N SER A 401 -20.59 -0.92 13.82
CA SER A 401 -19.51 0.05 13.58
C SER A 401 -19.82 0.95 12.37
N SER A 402 -19.29 2.18 12.36
CA SER A 402 -19.51 3.18 11.30
C SER A 402 -18.19 3.81 10.84
N PRO A 403 -17.24 2.99 10.34
CA PRO A 403 -15.97 3.52 9.83
C PRO A 403 -16.21 4.36 8.58
N VAL A 404 -15.24 5.19 8.21
CA VAL A 404 -15.29 5.83 6.90
C VAL A 404 -14.99 4.79 5.83
N LEU A 405 -15.90 4.64 4.85
CA LEU A 405 -15.72 3.74 3.71
C LEU A 405 -15.71 4.51 2.41
N LYS A 406 -14.87 4.07 1.47
CA LYS A 406 -14.71 4.66 0.13
C LYS A 406 -14.01 3.65 -0.77
N ARG A 407 -13.79 3.99 -2.05
CA ARG A 407 -13.11 3.11 -3.01
C ARG A 407 -11.82 2.51 -2.44
N GLY A 408 -11.74 1.18 -2.46
CA GLY A 408 -10.63 0.40 -1.89
C GLY A 408 -10.83 -0.10 -0.46
N SER A 409 -11.85 0.38 0.25
CA SER A 409 -12.27 -0.22 1.53
C SER A 409 -12.79 -1.64 1.30
N ALA A 410 -12.54 -2.56 2.24
CA ALA A 410 -13.07 -3.92 2.18
C ALA A 410 -13.42 -4.46 3.56
N GLY A 411 -14.47 -5.27 3.66
CA GLY A 411 -14.90 -5.91 4.91
C GLY A 411 -16.42 -5.99 5.10
N SER A 412 -16.81 -6.37 6.31
CA SER A 412 -18.22 -6.58 6.68
C SER A 412 -19.06 -5.30 6.59
N GLU A 413 -18.45 -4.16 6.88
CA GLU A 413 -19.04 -2.84 6.85
C GLU A 413 -19.35 -2.38 5.43
N VAL A 414 -18.51 -2.76 4.46
CA VAL A 414 -18.81 -2.54 3.04
C VAL A 414 -20.00 -3.40 2.61
N ARG A 415 -20.08 -4.67 3.04
CA ARG A 415 -21.25 -5.51 2.75
C ARG A 415 -22.54 -4.89 3.32
N ARG A 416 -22.47 -4.32 4.52
CA ARG A 416 -23.57 -3.58 5.14
C ARG A 416 -24.03 -2.40 4.28
N VAL A 417 -23.10 -1.57 3.78
CA VAL A 417 -23.43 -0.49 2.85
C VAL A 417 -24.04 -1.04 1.56
N GLN A 418 -23.42 -2.02 0.90
CA GLN A 418 -23.93 -2.59 -0.36
C GLN A 418 -25.36 -3.13 -0.21
N ARG A 419 -25.65 -3.83 0.90
CA ARG A 419 -27.02 -4.29 1.21
C ARG A 419 -27.98 -3.14 1.47
N ALA A 420 -27.57 -2.13 2.24
CA ALA A 420 -28.40 -0.97 2.52
C ALA A 420 -28.71 -0.17 1.25
N ILE A 421 -27.75 0.01 0.34
CA ILE A 421 -27.97 0.68 -0.95
C ILE A 421 -28.92 -0.13 -1.85
N ASN A 422 -28.79 -1.46 -1.91
CA ASN A 422 -29.75 -2.32 -2.62
C ASN A 422 -31.17 -2.29 -2.01
N ALA A 423 -31.28 -2.03 -0.70
CA ALA A 423 -32.58 -1.83 -0.05
C ALA A 423 -33.16 -0.43 -0.36
N ALA A 424 -32.31 0.58 -0.51
CA ALA A 424 -32.70 1.95 -0.84
C ALA A 424 -33.30 2.04 -2.25
N ASP A 425 -32.63 1.44 -3.24
CA ASP A 425 -32.99 1.51 -4.64
C ASP A 425 -32.89 0.13 -5.35
N PRO A 426 -34.01 -0.45 -5.83
CA PRO A 426 -33.98 -1.71 -6.57
C PRO A 426 -33.23 -1.65 -7.92
N LYS A 427 -32.91 -0.44 -8.41
CA LYS A 427 -32.11 -0.25 -9.63
C LYS A 427 -30.60 -0.33 -9.36
N ALA A 428 -30.15 -0.15 -8.11
CA ALA A 428 -28.73 -0.13 -7.77
C ALA A 428 -28.04 -1.49 -8.05
N LYS A 429 -28.69 -2.59 -7.65
CA LYS A 429 -28.26 -3.99 -7.90
C LYS A 429 -26.76 -4.23 -7.70
N VAL A 430 -26.17 -3.62 -6.67
CA VAL A 430 -24.75 -3.77 -6.33
C VAL A 430 -24.49 -5.20 -5.88
N VAL A 431 -23.47 -5.84 -6.43
CA VAL A 431 -23.04 -7.17 -5.98
C VAL A 431 -22.42 -7.02 -4.59
N VAL A 432 -22.90 -7.79 -3.61
CA VAL A 432 -22.44 -7.68 -2.22
C VAL A 432 -21.13 -8.46 -2.03
N THR A 433 -20.03 -7.91 -2.56
CA THR A 433 -18.68 -8.51 -2.52
C THR A 433 -17.94 -8.23 -1.21
N GLY A 434 -18.35 -7.19 -0.48
CA GLY A 434 -17.59 -6.66 0.64
C GLY A 434 -16.40 -5.80 0.22
N VAL A 435 -16.23 -5.54 -1.08
CA VAL A 435 -15.20 -4.64 -1.61
C VAL A 435 -15.88 -3.39 -2.15
N PHE A 436 -15.42 -2.22 -1.71
CA PHE A 436 -15.95 -0.94 -2.16
C PHE A 436 -15.29 -0.60 -3.49
N ASP A 437 -15.81 -1.20 -4.55
CA ASP A 437 -15.36 -1.07 -5.93
C ASP A 437 -15.99 0.13 -6.65
N ALA A 438 -15.70 0.28 -7.94
CA ALA A 438 -16.26 1.37 -8.76
C ALA A 438 -17.79 1.32 -8.90
N ARG A 439 -18.39 0.12 -8.85
CA ARG A 439 -19.85 -0.06 -8.89
C ARG A 439 -20.49 0.41 -7.58
N THR A 440 -19.87 0.08 -6.46
CA THR A 440 -20.30 0.52 -5.13
C THR A 440 -20.16 2.05 -4.98
N ASP A 441 -19.04 2.63 -5.43
CA ASP A 441 -18.84 4.09 -5.45
C ASP A 441 -19.92 4.82 -6.26
N THR A 442 -20.17 4.37 -7.49
CA THR A 442 -21.24 4.91 -8.34
C THR A 442 -22.60 4.85 -7.65
N ALA A 443 -22.94 3.72 -7.03
CA ALA A 443 -24.23 3.53 -6.36
C ALA A 443 -24.37 4.41 -5.10
N VAL A 444 -23.30 4.56 -4.32
CA VAL A 444 -23.29 5.46 -3.15
C VAL A 444 -23.44 6.91 -3.57
N ARG A 445 -22.74 7.36 -4.63
CA ARG A 445 -22.91 8.72 -5.19
C ARG A 445 -24.33 8.98 -5.67
N ALA A 446 -24.91 8.01 -6.39
CA ALA A 446 -26.29 8.13 -6.86
C ALA A 446 -27.29 8.25 -5.69
N TRP A 447 -27.12 7.46 -4.64
CA TRP A 447 -27.92 7.56 -3.42
C TRP A 447 -27.71 8.89 -2.69
N GLN A 448 -26.45 9.32 -2.47
CA GLN A 448 -26.12 10.61 -1.85
C GLN A 448 -26.79 11.78 -2.58
N LYS A 449 -26.68 11.80 -3.91
CA LYS A 449 -27.34 12.80 -4.77
C LYS A 449 -28.85 12.81 -4.55
N LYS A 450 -29.48 11.63 -4.52
CA LYS A 450 -30.92 11.49 -4.37
C LYS A 450 -31.45 12.03 -3.04
N ILE A 451 -30.68 11.88 -1.96
CA ILE A 451 -31.09 12.32 -0.62
C ILE A 451 -30.53 13.69 -0.22
N GLY A 452 -29.87 14.40 -1.14
CA GLY A 452 -29.33 15.74 -0.89
C GLY A 452 -28.06 15.79 -0.03
N LEU A 453 -27.32 14.69 0.10
CA LEU A 453 -26.00 14.70 0.73
C LEU A 453 -24.90 15.11 -0.26
N PRO A 454 -23.75 15.64 0.21
CA PRO A 454 -22.58 15.84 -0.63
C PRO A 454 -22.20 14.56 -1.38
N VAL A 455 -22.10 14.64 -2.71
CA VAL A 455 -21.87 13.52 -3.63
C VAL A 455 -20.38 13.13 -3.66
N SER A 456 -19.84 12.80 -2.49
CA SER A 456 -18.42 12.50 -2.29
C SER A 456 -18.03 11.09 -2.71
N GLY A 457 -18.99 10.15 -2.73
CA GLY A 457 -18.72 8.70 -2.84
C GLY A 457 -18.12 8.11 -1.56
N VAL A 458 -17.98 8.91 -0.50
CA VAL A 458 -17.47 8.50 0.82
C VAL A 458 -18.65 8.26 1.75
N VAL A 459 -18.72 7.07 2.36
CA VAL A 459 -19.64 6.77 3.45
C VAL A 459 -19.01 7.23 4.75
N ASN A 460 -19.29 8.48 5.09
CA ASN A 460 -18.87 9.17 6.31
C ASN A 460 -19.96 9.07 7.42
N PRO A 461 -19.76 9.66 8.62
CA PRO A 461 -20.75 9.60 9.70
C PRO A 461 -22.16 10.07 9.30
N GLU A 462 -22.26 11.09 8.45
CA GLU A 462 -23.52 11.64 7.93
C GLU A 462 -24.23 10.61 7.03
N SER A 463 -23.48 9.95 6.15
CA SER A 463 -24.00 8.85 5.33
C SER A 463 -24.49 7.69 6.19
N TRP A 464 -23.72 7.29 7.21
CA TRP A 464 -24.14 6.22 8.13
C TRP A 464 -25.41 6.58 8.92
N ALA A 465 -25.56 7.84 9.34
CA ALA A 465 -26.76 8.32 10.01
C ALA A 465 -27.98 8.21 9.07
N ALA A 466 -27.85 8.67 7.82
CA ALA A 466 -28.91 8.57 6.83
C ALA A 466 -29.30 7.11 6.51
N LEU A 467 -28.32 6.21 6.38
CA LEU A 467 -28.58 4.77 6.20
C LEU A 467 -29.32 4.17 7.40
N ARG A 468 -28.94 4.52 8.64
CA ARG A 468 -29.61 4.06 9.87
C ARG A 468 -31.04 4.58 9.99
N SER A 469 -31.30 5.80 9.53
CA SER A 469 -32.65 6.39 9.51
C SER A 469 -33.48 5.94 8.31
N GLY A 470 -32.90 5.14 7.39
CA GLY A 470 -33.61 4.63 6.21
C GLY A 470 -33.96 5.69 5.17
N VAL A 471 -33.18 6.78 5.10
CA VAL A 471 -33.35 7.87 4.13
C VAL A 471 -32.93 7.38 2.74
N ARG A 472 -33.80 7.49 1.73
CA ARG A 472 -33.63 6.78 0.45
C ARG A 472 -34.18 7.47 -0.78
#